data_AF-A0A3D2XKM0-F1
#
_entry.id   AF-A0A3D2XKM0-F1
#
_cell.length_a   1.000
_cell.length_b   1.000
_cell.length_c   1.000
_cell.angle_alpha   90.00
_cell.angle_beta   90.00
_cell.angle_gamma   90.00
#
_symmetry.space_group_name_H-M   'P 1'
#
loop_
_entity.id
_entity.type
_entity.pdbx_description
1 polymer ?
#
loop_
_entity_poly.entity_id
_entity_poly.type
_entity_poly.pdbx_seq_one_letter_code
_entity_poly.pdbx_strand_id
1 'polypeptide(L)'
;MSTAIDQLFKDKVLGHPAGLFVLFFTEMWERFSYYGMRALLVMFFTASLMDEGWGWPREYAYAIFGTYTSLVYLSTLIGGYFADKIIGYRYAVVIGALLMTLGHGSMALETPFFIYTGLTLLVFGSGFFKPNMTSIISQMYKG
;
A
#
# COMPACT_ATOMS: atom_id res chain seq x y z
N MET A 1 -12.68 -6.87 28.93
CA MET A 1 -12.25 -7.86 27.91
C MET A 1 -10.95 -7.34 27.27
N SER A 2 -9.85 -7.44 28.01
CA SER A 2 -8.49 -7.00 27.65
C SER A 2 -7.61 -8.14 28.15
N THR A 3 -7.29 -9.11 27.29
CA THR A 3 -6.67 -10.35 27.81
C THR A 3 -5.84 -11.17 26.80
N ALA A 4 -5.42 -10.62 25.67
CA ALA A 4 -4.45 -11.34 24.80
C ALA A 4 -3.55 -10.40 24.01
N ILE A 5 -4.12 -9.31 23.49
CA ILE A 5 -3.43 -8.36 22.62
C ILE A 5 -2.47 -7.47 23.41
N ASP A 6 -2.85 -7.02 24.60
CA ASP A 6 -1.97 -6.23 25.48
C ASP A 6 -0.75 -7.02 25.99
N GLN A 7 -0.82 -8.35 25.95
CA GLN A 7 0.32 -9.22 26.26
C GLN A 7 1.23 -9.47 25.05
N LEU A 8 0.67 -9.46 23.84
CA LEU A 8 1.40 -9.68 22.58
C LEU A 8 2.49 -8.63 22.31
N PHE A 9 2.35 -7.44 22.89
CA PHE A 9 3.31 -6.34 22.78
C PHE A 9 4.19 -6.14 24.03
N LYS A 10 3.99 -6.94 25.08
CA LYS A 10 4.83 -6.90 26.29
C LYS A 10 6.20 -7.53 26.04
N ASP A 11 6.25 -8.51 25.16
CA ASP A 11 7.47 -9.21 24.80
C ASP A 11 8.36 -8.33 23.92
N LYS A 12 9.66 -8.31 24.26
CA LYS A 12 10.67 -7.57 23.51
C LYS A 12 11.43 -8.51 22.59
N VAL A 13 11.60 -8.08 21.34
CA VAL A 13 12.48 -8.72 20.36
C VAL A 13 13.59 -7.72 20.06
N LEU A 14 14.86 -8.13 20.22
CA LEU A 14 16.03 -7.25 20.08
C LEU A 14 15.92 -5.91 20.83
N GLY A 15 15.25 -5.90 22.00
CA GLY A 15 15.07 -4.70 22.83
C GLY A 15 13.89 -3.79 22.43
N HIS A 16 13.19 -4.10 21.35
CA HIS A 16 12.00 -3.36 20.88
C HIS A 16 10.71 -4.15 21.10
N PRO A 17 9.54 -3.50 21.23
CA PRO A 17 8.26 -4.20 21.36
C PRO A 17 8.04 -5.14 20.16
N ALA A 18 7.59 -6.37 20.40
CA ALA A 18 7.39 -7.38 19.35
C ALA A 18 6.50 -6.89 18.19
N GLY A 19 5.56 -5.97 18.47
CA GLY A 19 4.72 -5.32 17.46
C GLY A 19 5.51 -4.57 16.39
N LEU A 20 6.67 -4.01 16.73
CA LEU A 20 7.53 -3.34 15.75
C LEU A 20 7.92 -4.31 14.64
N PHE A 21 8.22 -5.57 14.95
CA PHE A 21 8.65 -6.56 13.95
C PHE A 21 7.50 -6.93 13.02
N VAL A 22 6.28 -7.04 13.54
CA VAL A 22 5.09 -7.22 12.70
C VAL A 22 4.95 -6.05 11.74
N LEU A 23 5.06 -4.82 12.23
CA LEU A 23 4.95 -3.62 11.39
C LEU A 23 6.10 -3.53 10.37
N PHE A 24 7.32 -3.87 10.77
CA PHE A 24 8.49 -3.91 9.90
C PHE A 24 8.28 -4.86 8.72
N PHE A 25 7.89 -6.11 8.96
CA PHE A 25 7.65 -7.06 7.88
C PHE A 25 6.45 -6.65 7.03
N THR A 26 5.41 -6.08 7.64
CA THR A 26 4.25 -5.56 6.89
C THR A 26 4.66 -4.42 5.95
N GLU A 27 5.46 -3.47 6.42
CA GLU A 27 5.97 -2.38 5.59
C GLU A 27 6.95 -2.89 4.52
N MET A 28 7.83 -3.83 4.86
CA MET A 28 8.77 -4.43 3.91
C MET A 28 8.03 -5.06 2.72
N TRP A 29 6.97 -5.83 2.97
CA TRP A 29 6.16 -6.44 1.90
C TRP A 29 5.37 -5.42 1.10
N GLU A 30 4.84 -4.37 1.73
CA GLU A 30 4.21 -3.25 1.00
C GLU A 30 5.20 -2.59 0.04
N ARG A 31 6.40 -2.26 0.52
CA ARG A 31 7.47 -1.62 -0.26
C ARG A 31 7.89 -2.51 -1.42
N PHE A 32 8.09 -3.80 -1.16
CA PHE A 32 8.42 -4.77 -2.21
C PHE A 32 7.36 -4.77 -3.32
N SER A 33 6.08 -4.87 -2.95
CA SER A 33 4.97 -4.88 -3.90
C SER A 33 4.84 -3.57 -4.68
N TYR A 34 4.99 -2.44 -3.98
CA TYR A 34 4.87 -1.09 -4.56
C TYR A 34 5.99 -0.81 -5.58
N TYR A 35 7.25 -1.05 -5.21
CA TYR A 35 8.38 -0.79 -6.11
C TYR A 35 8.45 -1.82 -7.25
N GLY A 36 8.09 -3.07 -6.99
CA GLY A 36 7.98 -4.11 -8.03
C GLY A 36 6.95 -3.73 -9.09
N MET A 37 5.72 -3.42 -8.67
CA MET A 37 4.67 -2.96 -9.60
C MET A 37 5.09 -1.70 -10.35
N ARG A 38 5.66 -0.70 -9.65
CA ARG A 38 6.12 0.55 -10.29
C ARG A 38 7.15 0.31 -11.39
N ALA A 39 8.10 -0.60 -11.19
CA ALA A 39 9.10 -0.93 -12.20
C ALA A 39 8.45 -1.65 -13.39
N LEU A 40 7.61 -2.65 -13.11
CA LEU A 40 7.00 -3.49 -14.15
C LEU A 40 5.90 -2.77 -14.93
N LEU A 41 5.16 -1.84 -14.34
CA LEU A 41 4.00 -1.20 -14.97
C LEU A 41 4.38 -0.42 -16.25
N VAL A 42 5.43 0.39 -16.19
CA VAL A 42 5.90 1.14 -17.36
C VAL A 42 6.50 0.19 -18.39
N MET A 43 7.23 -0.84 -17.95
CA MET A 43 7.75 -1.87 -18.85
C MET A 43 6.62 -2.60 -19.57
N PHE A 44 5.57 -3.01 -18.87
CA PHE A 44 4.41 -3.68 -19.43
C PHE A 44 3.67 -2.83 -20.48
N PHE A 45 3.41 -1.56 -20.18
CA PHE A 45 2.74 -0.69 -21.15
C PHE A 45 3.57 -0.45 -22.41
N THR A 46 4.89 -0.38 -22.28
CA THR A 46 5.79 -0.03 -23.39
C THR A 46 6.38 -1.23 -24.12
N ALA A 47 6.32 -2.42 -23.52
CA ALA A 47 6.71 -3.68 -24.14
C ALA A 47 5.89 -3.94 -25.41
N SER A 48 6.49 -4.60 -26.39
CA SER A 48 5.86 -4.83 -27.67
C SER A 48 4.68 -5.80 -27.55
N LEU A 49 3.76 -5.77 -28.52
CA LEU A 49 2.68 -6.76 -28.59
C LEU A 49 3.21 -8.21 -28.74
N MET A 50 4.44 -8.37 -29.25
CA MET A 50 5.11 -9.68 -29.35
C MET A 50 5.62 -10.18 -27.99
N ASP A 51 5.85 -9.27 -27.04
CA ASP A 51 6.26 -9.55 -25.67
C ASP A 51 5.06 -9.50 -24.70
N GLU A 52 3.85 -9.68 -25.21
CA GLU A 52 2.57 -9.62 -24.45
C GLU A 52 2.32 -8.26 -23.77
N GLY A 53 3.06 -7.21 -24.13
CA GLY A 53 2.84 -5.84 -23.68
C GLY A 53 1.81 -5.08 -24.51
N TRP A 54 1.55 -3.82 -24.18
CA TRP A 54 0.55 -2.99 -24.88
C TRP A 54 1.10 -2.14 -26.03
N GLY A 55 2.42 -2.09 -26.21
CA GLY A 55 3.08 -1.35 -27.29
C GLY A 55 2.82 0.15 -27.25
N TRP A 56 2.56 0.73 -26.07
CA TRP A 56 2.25 2.14 -25.93
C TRP A 56 3.49 3.02 -26.09
N PRO A 57 3.33 4.23 -26.65
CA PRO A 57 4.32 5.29 -26.52
C PRO A 57 4.66 5.56 -25.05
N ARG A 58 5.95 5.80 -24.78
CA ARG A 58 6.47 5.98 -23.41
C ARG A 58 5.80 7.15 -22.69
N GLU A 59 5.41 8.17 -23.43
CA GLU A 59 4.75 9.37 -22.92
C GLU A 59 3.43 9.03 -22.21
N TYR A 60 2.62 8.13 -22.79
CA TYR A 60 1.35 7.69 -22.19
C TYR A 60 1.59 6.84 -20.95
N ALA A 61 2.55 5.91 -21.00
CA ALA A 61 2.90 5.08 -19.85
C ALA A 61 3.38 5.92 -18.66
N TYR A 62 4.24 6.91 -18.92
CA TYR A 62 4.71 7.83 -17.88
C TYR A 62 3.62 8.79 -17.39
N ALA A 63 2.67 9.19 -18.23
CA ALA A 63 1.53 9.98 -17.81
C ALA A 63 0.66 9.22 -16.79
N ILE A 64 0.31 7.96 -17.08
CA ILE A 64 -0.41 7.10 -16.12
C ILE A 64 0.38 6.91 -14.84
N PHE A 65 1.68 6.60 -14.97
CA PHE A 65 2.56 6.41 -13.83
C PHE A 65 2.67 7.65 -12.92
N GLY A 66 2.81 8.83 -13.52
CA GLY A 66 2.88 10.12 -12.83
C GLY A 66 1.58 10.47 -12.13
N THR A 67 0.44 10.29 -12.80
CA THR A 67 -0.88 10.50 -12.21
C THR A 67 -1.12 9.53 -11.05
N TYR A 68 -0.84 8.24 -11.22
CA TYR A 68 -0.93 7.24 -10.15
C TYR A 68 -0.11 7.66 -8.92
N THR A 69 1.17 8.00 -9.12
CA THR A 69 2.05 8.39 -8.02
C THR A 69 1.53 9.62 -7.29
N SER A 70 1.10 10.64 -8.04
CA SER A 70 0.54 11.88 -7.48
C SER A 70 -0.71 11.60 -6.64
N LEU A 71 -1.61 10.77 -7.16
CA LEU A 71 -2.83 10.37 -6.44
C LEU A 71 -2.52 9.55 -5.18
N VAL A 72 -1.52 8.67 -5.21
CA VAL A 72 -1.06 7.97 -3.99
C VAL A 72 -0.69 8.99 -2.92
N TYR A 73 0.13 10.01 -3.23
CA TYR A 73 0.48 11.04 -2.25
C TYR A 73 -0.74 11.83 -1.76
N LEU A 74 -1.64 12.25 -2.64
CA LEU A 74 -2.85 12.96 -2.25
C LEU A 74 -3.76 12.11 -1.36
N SER A 75 -3.91 10.82 -1.67
CA SER A 75 -4.75 9.90 -0.91
C SER A 75 -4.26 9.70 0.53
N THR A 76 -2.97 9.89 0.81
CA THR A 76 -2.43 9.79 2.18
C THR A 76 -3.02 10.85 3.11
N LEU A 77 -3.30 12.05 2.59
CA LEU A 77 -3.93 13.12 3.38
C LEU A 77 -5.34 12.69 3.83
N ILE A 78 -6.09 12.10 2.90
CA ILE A 78 -7.45 11.61 3.15
C ILE A 78 -7.42 10.42 4.12
N GLY A 79 -6.57 9.42 3.85
CA GLY A 79 -6.47 8.22 4.67
C GLY A 79 -5.99 8.49 6.10
N GLY A 80 -5.08 9.45 6.29
CA GLY A 80 -4.66 9.90 7.61
C GLY A 80 -5.79 10.59 8.37
N TYR A 81 -6.47 11.55 7.73
CA TYR A 81 -7.61 12.24 8.33
C TYR A 81 -8.73 11.29 8.79
N PHE A 82 -9.11 10.32 7.95
CA PHE A 82 -10.12 9.32 8.28
C PHE A 82 -9.70 8.46 9.46
N ALA A 83 -8.43 8.08 9.53
CA ALA A 83 -7.91 7.29 10.64
C ALA A 83 -7.89 8.08 11.96
N ASP A 84 -7.53 9.37 11.90
CA ASP A 84 -7.50 10.26 13.08
C ASP A 84 -8.90 10.50 13.67
N LYS A 85 -9.94 10.59 12.83
CA LYS A 85 -11.26 11.08 13.24
C LYS A 85 -12.35 10.03 13.28
N ILE A 86 -12.24 8.94 12.52
CA ILE A 86 -13.39 8.06 12.24
C ILE A 86 -13.07 6.61 12.61
N ILE A 87 -12.06 6.01 11.97
CA ILE A 87 -11.89 4.55 11.99
C ILE A 87 -10.71 4.07 12.85
N GLY A 88 -9.79 4.96 13.23
CA GLY A 88 -8.57 4.59 13.96
C GLY A 88 -7.48 3.96 13.08
N TYR A 89 -6.22 4.08 13.52
CA TYR A 89 -5.05 3.68 12.74
C TYR A 89 -5.02 2.20 12.37
N ARG A 90 -5.40 1.32 13.31
CA ARG A 90 -5.39 -0.13 13.08
C ARG A 90 -6.32 -0.54 11.94
N TYR A 91 -7.56 -0.07 11.96
CA TYR A 91 -8.53 -0.40 10.91
C TYR A 91 -8.16 0.26 9.58
N ALA A 92 -7.63 1.49 9.61
CA ALA A 92 -7.12 2.13 8.41
C ALA A 92 -6.02 1.28 7.74
N VAL A 93 -5.04 0.79 8.49
CA VAL A 93 -3.98 -0.09 7.95
C VAL A 93 -4.55 -1.39 7.37
N VAL A 94 -5.50 -2.03 8.06
CA VAL A 94 -6.13 -3.28 7.58
C VAL A 94 -6.91 -3.06 6.29
N ILE A 95 -7.73 -2.00 6.22
CA ILE A 95 -8.47 -1.61 5.01
C ILE A 95 -7.48 -1.30 3.89
N GLY A 96 -6.42 -0.55 4.18
CA GLY A 96 -5.36 -0.23 3.23
C GLY A 96 -4.72 -1.48 2.64
N ALA A 97 -4.31 -2.42 3.49
CA ALA A 97 -3.72 -3.69 3.09
C ALA A 97 -4.67 -4.55 2.24
N LEU A 98 -5.96 -4.60 2.59
CA LEU A 98 -6.97 -5.32 1.82
C LEU A 98 -7.15 -4.70 0.42
N LEU A 99 -7.30 -3.38 0.34
CA LEU A 99 -7.43 -2.67 -0.93
C LEU A 99 -6.20 -2.87 -1.82
N MET A 100 -4.98 -2.81 -1.26
CA MET A 100 -3.76 -3.08 -2.03
C MET A 100 -3.69 -4.51 -2.54
N THR A 101 -4.10 -5.49 -1.72
CA THR A 101 -4.15 -6.90 -2.11
C THR A 101 -5.13 -7.12 -3.26
N LEU A 102 -6.34 -6.54 -3.17
CA LEU A 102 -7.32 -6.58 -4.25
C LEU A 102 -6.84 -5.82 -5.49
N GLY A 103 -6.10 -4.74 -5.31
CA GLY A 103 -5.51 -3.98 -6.40
C GLY A 103 -4.50 -4.79 -7.20
N HIS A 104 -3.54 -5.42 -6.53
CA HIS A 104 -2.61 -6.34 -7.18
C HIS A 104 -3.30 -7.57 -7.77
N GLY A 105 -4.29 -8.14 -7.06
CA GLY A 105 -5.10 -9.25 -7.58
C GLY A 105 -5.88 -8.86 -8.85
N SER A 106 -6.39 -7.64 -8.92
CA SER A 106 -7.07 -7.10 -10.11
C SER A 106 -6.09 -7.02 -11.29
N MET A 107 -4.87 -6.53 -11.07
CA MET A 107 -3.87 -6.36 -12.13
C MET A 107 -3.34 -7.68 -12.71
N ALA A 108 -3.60 -8.82 -12.07
CA ALA A 108 -3.28 -10.13 -12.63
C ALA A 108 -4.05 -10.42 -13.93
N LEU A 109 -5.16 -9.71 -14.18
CA LEU A 109 -5.88 -9.73 -15.44
C LEU A 109 -5.45 -8.53 -16.28
N GLU A 110 -4.71 -8.79 -17.35
CA GLU A 110 -4.00 -7.80 -18.17
C GLU A 110 -4.91 -6.99 -19.13
N THR A 111 -6.12 -6.67 -18.69
CA THR A 111 -7.06 -5.84 -19.45
C THR A 111 -7.05 -4.38 -18.95
N PRO A 112 -7.40 -3.40 -19.80
CA PRO A 112 -7.51 -2.01 -19.38
C PRO A 112 -8.37 -1.81 -18.14
N PHE A 113 -9.56 -2.42 -18.10
CA PHE A 113 -10.47 -2.30 -16.96
C PHE A 113 -9.81 -2.77 -15.66
N PHE A 114 -9.27 -3.98 -15.65
CA PHE A 114 -8.67 -4.58 -14.46
C PHE A 114 -7.40 -3.86 -14.00
N ILE A 115 -6.59 -3.33 -14.91
CA ILE A 115 -5.42 -2.52 -14.55
C ILE A 115 -5.84 -1.19 -13.95
N TYR A 116 -6.79 -0.45 -14.55
CA TYR A 116 -7.24 0.83 -13.98
C TYR A 116 -7.96 0.67 -12.65
N THR A 117 -8.77 -0.38 -12.49
CA THR A 117 -9.36 -0.74 -11.20
C THR A 117 -8.26 -1.07 -10.18
N GLY A 118 -7.26 -1.85 -10.59
CA GLY A 118 -6.11 -2.19 -9.75
C GLY A 118 -5.34 -0.97 -9.26
N LEU A 119 -4.98 -0.06 -10.17
CA LEU A 119 -4.30 1.19 -9.84
C LEU A 119 -5.14 2.06 -8.89
N THR A 120 -6.46 2.14 -9.11
CA THR A 120 -7.37 2.89 -8.24
C THR A 120 -7.40 2.31 -6.82
N LEU A 121 -7.50 0.99 -6.70
CA LEU A 121 -7.46 0.28 -5.42
C LEU A 121 -6.11 0.49 -4.71
N LEU A 122 -5.00 0.47 -5.46
CA LEU A 122 -3.66 0.73 -4.92
C LEU A 122 -3.47 2.16 -4.44
N VAL A 123 -4.07 3.15 -5.12
CA VAL A 123 -4.10 4.55 -4.67
C VAL A 123 -4.75 4.64 -3.29
N PHE A 124 -6.01 4.22 -3.16
CA PHE A 124 -6.72 4.32 -1.89
C PHE A 124 -6.11 3.41 -0.81
N GLY A 125 -5.69 2.22 -1.19
CA GLY A 125 -5.02 1.28 -0.29
C GLY A 125 -3.74 1.86 0.32
N SER A 126 -2.87 2.44 -0.52
CA SER A 126 -1.67 3.14 -0.07
C SER A 126 -2.00 4.35 0.80
N GLY A 127 -3.06 5.08 0.46
CA GLY A 127 -3.53 6.25 1.20
C GLY A 127 -3.92 5.93 2.64
N PHE A 128 -4.62 4.81 2.86
CA PHE A 128 -4.96 4.35 4.21
C PHE A 128 -3.81 3.64 4.92
N PHE A 129 -2.91 2.98 4.19
CA PHE A 129 -1.82 2.21 4.80
C PHE A 129 -0.66 3.08 5.27
N LYS A 130 -0.05 3.86 4.36
CA LYS A 130 1.25 4.53 4.57
C LYS A 130 1.29 5.51 5.76
N PRO A 131 0.38 6.51 5.87
CA PRO A 131 0.46 7.47 6.98
C PRO A 131 0.17 6.81 8.33
N ASN A 132 -0.68 5.79 8.34
CA ASN A 132 -1.19 5.20 9.58
C ASN A 132 -0.26 4.15 10.18
N MET A 133 0.59 3.50 9.38
CA MET A 133 1.67 2.64 9.88
C MET A 133 2.61 3.39 10.83
N THR A 134 3.10 4.57 10.41
CA THR A 134 3.96 5.42 11.23
C THR A 134 3.23 5.90 12.50
N SER A 135 1.94 6.19 12.41
CA SER A 135 1.12 6.57 13.57
C SER A 135 1.01 5.45 14.62
N ILE A 136 0.89 4.18 14.20
CA ILE A 136 0.90 3.03 15.12
C ILE A 136 2.26 2.90 15.80
N ILE A 137 3.36 3.05 15.06
CA ILE A 137 4.71 3.02 15.63
C ILE A 137 4.86 4.15 16.65
N SER A 138 4.41 5.36 16.32
CA SER A 138 4.44 6.49 17.26
C SER A 138 3.71 6.17 18.56
N GLN A 139 2.51 5.58 18.50
CA GLN A 139 1.77 5.17 19.70
C GLN A 139 2.47 4.07 20.50
N MET A 140 3.19 3.16 19.84
CA MET A 140 3.91 2.06 20.49
C MET A 140 5.04 2.54 21.40
N TYR A 141 5.62 3.72 21.11
CA TYR A 141 6.70 4.33 21.89
C TYR A 141 6.25 5.56 22.69
N LYS A 142 4.95 5.88 22.69
CA LYS A 142 4.41 6.90 23.61
C LYS A 142 4.40 6.29 25.02
N GLY A 143 5.46 6.57 25.75
CA GLY A 143 5.52 6.43 27.21
C GLY A 143 4.66 7.49 27.88
#